data_AF-A0A7X9FWD9-F1
#
_entry.id   AF-A0A7X9FWD9-F1
#
_cell.length_a   1.000
_cell.length_b   1.000
_cell.length_c   1.000
_cell.angle_alpha   90.00
_cell.angle_beta   90.00
_cell.angle_gamma   90.00
#
_symmetry.space_group_name_H-M   'P 1'
#
loop_
_entity.id
_entity.type
_entity.pdbx_description
1 polymer ?
#
loop_
_entity_poly.entity_id
_entity_poly.type
_entity_poly.pdbx_seq_one_letter_code
_entity_poly.pdbx_strand_id
1 'polypeptide(L)'
;MMATTLLWPIIFPAVMAIVLFLIPAKIKVVREGLSVLSSLVLLYLGFSLFSIKSLTLKTDWLGMGINFDLRLYQFSAFILLALAGFLFLITLYSATKMKDHPRIREYYGYVFLAAAFSNGAVLANNFILLVFFWEALLITTYALITLGLKSTSHRTAVKSLIIGGLCDFSMIMGIGLVWASTGTLTMSEVHLEPHGLTAAAFILMMIGAIGKAGAMPFHTWIPDAALDAPVTFMAFMPASFEKLLGIYLLARISLDFFVLKVGSPMAMVLLIIGAATIVLAVFMALIQKDFKKLLSFHAISQVGYMILGIGTAIPIGIAGGIFHMINHAMYKTGLFLSAGSVEHRAGTTELKKLGGLAREMPWTAFGFSVCALAISGVWPLNGFVSKEMVFHGALETGYPIFAIAAWVGAIFTFASFLKAGHSVFFGPRSTEVPKTKDSEWPIVLPILILAVLCITFGVYNKLPLENFIQPVVAGQAEPGQHLDFTAGALNLFTPVAGVSLLCLLIALGLHFYGWNRGGKKAYLASEPIHHLPVLRQLYDLSEARFFDIYEQGVKFLVWLSKILFKFVDRPIDFIYEKVVVSIGRFFTVLFQKAHNGQYANYLAWTIGGLIAVVWVIVELLQ
;
A
#
# COMPACT_ATOMS: atom_id res chain seq x y z
N MET A 1 13.35 -18.34 -27.87
CA MET A 1 12.00 -18.77 -27.45
C MET A 1 11.84 -18.89 -25.93
N MET A 2 12.90 -19.24 -25.16
CA MET A 2 12.77 -19.35 -23.69
C MET A 2 12.67 -17.97 -23.00
N ALA A 3 13.50 -16.98 -23.33
CA ALA A 3 13.46 -15.65 -22.68
C ALA A 3 12.17 -14.84 -22.93
N THR A 4 11.55 -15.01 -24.09
CA THR A 4 10.27 -14.36 -24.45
C THR A 4 9.10 -14.82 -23.58
N THR A 5 9.24 -15.91 -22.82
CA THR A 5 8.18 -16.36 -21.90
C THR A 5 7.95 -15.38 -20.76
N LEU A 6 8.93 -14.54 -20.42
CA LEU A 6 8.80 -13.48 -19.41
C LEU A 6 7.80 -12.38 -19.81
N LEU A 7 7.44 -12.29 -21.09
CA LEU A 7 6.44 -11.34 -21.55
C LEU A 7 5.01 -11.82 -21.27
N TRP A 8 4.76 -13.14 -21.21
CA TRP A 8 3.41 -13.68 -21.07
C TRP A 8 2.68 -13.25 -19.78
N PRO A 9 3.32 -13.19 -18.60
CA PRO A 9 2.67 -12.67 -17.40
C PRO A 9 2.22 -11.21 -17.51
N ILE A 10 2.77 -10.45 -18.46
CA ILE A 10 2.46 -9.03 -18.64
C ILE A 10 1.45 -8.87 -19.79
N ILE A 11 1.76 -9.41 -20.96
CA ILE A 11 0.98 -9.23 -22.18
C ILE A 11 -0.37 -9.94 -22.09
N PHE A 12 -0.42 -11.17 -21.57
CA PHE A 12 -1.66 -11.93 -21.51
C PHE A 12 -2.74 -11.23 -20.68
N PRO A 13 -2.49 -10.82 -19.41
CA PRO A 13 -3.49 -10.06 -18.66
C PRO A 13 -3.79 -8.70 -19.28
N ALA A 14 -2.84 -8.02 -19.92
CA ALA A 14 -3.12 -6.75 -20.61
C ALA A 14 -4.08 -6.93 -21.80
N VAL A 15 -3.87 -7.95 -22.63
CA VAL A 15 -4.78 -8.32 -23.72
C VAL A 15 -6.14 -8.72 -23.16
N MET A 16 -6.16 -9.50 -22.08
CA MET A 16 -7.42 -9.90 -21.45
C MET A 16 -8.18 -8.72 -20.85
N ALA A 17 -7.49 -7.72 -20.31
CA ALA A 17 -8.12 -6.48 -19.86
C ALA A 17 -8.88 -5.80 -21.00
N ILE A 18 -8.25 -5.64 -22.18
CA ILE A 18 -8.87 -5.04 -23.37
C ILE A 18 -10.11 -5.85 -23.78
N VAL A 19 -9.99 -7.17 -23.87
CA VAL A 19 -11.13 -8.05 -24.20
C VAL A 19 -12.27 -7.87 -23.20
N LEU A 20 -11.99 -7.85 -21.90
CA LEU A 20 -12.99 -7.72 -20.84
C LEU A 20 -13.66 -6.33 -20.80
N PHE A 21 -12.96 -5.27 -21.21
CA PHE A 21 -13.57 -3.94 -21.42
C PHE A 21 -14.60 -3.96 -22.56
N LEU A 22 -14.32 -4.69 -23.64
CA LEU A 22 -15.14 -4.72 -24.84
C LEU A 22 -16.37 -5.62 -24.71
N ILE A 23 -16.33 -6.67 -23.88
CA ILE A 23 -17.46 -7.59 -23.71
C ILE A 23 -18.68 -6.86 -23.14
N PRO A 24 -19.85 -6.89 -23.81
CA PRO A 24 -21.05 -6.23 -23.33
C PRO A 24 -21.50 -6.73 -21.95
N ALA A 25 -22.04 -5.82 -21.13
CA ALA A 25 -22.44 -6.10 -19.76
C ALA A 25 -23.57 -7.14 -19.66
N LYS A 26 -24.32 -7.32 -20.75
CA LYS A 26 -25.42 -8.28 -20.87
C LYS A 26 -24.92 -9.74 -20.95
N ILE A 27 -23.70 -9.98 -21.42
CA ILE A 27 -23.14 -11.33 -21.63
C ILE A 27 -22.36 -11.78 -20.38
N LYS A 28 -23.07 -11.89 -19.25
CA LYS A 28 -22.48 -12.17 -17.93
C LYS A 28 -21.71 -13.50 -17.90
N VAL A 29 -22.32 -14.60 -18.34
CA VAL A 29 -21.70 -15.93 -18.23
C VAL A 29 -20.36 -16.02 -18.97
N VAL A 30 -20.26 -15.42 -20.17
CA VAL A 30 -19.02 -15.42 -20.96
C VAL A 30 -17.94 -14.57 -20.30
N ARG A 31 -18.26 -13.35 -19.86
CA ARG A 31 -17.28 -12.46 -19.24
C ARG A 31 -16.72 -13.04 -17.94
N GLU A 32 -17.60 -13.48 -17.04
CA GLU A 32 -17.23 -14.06 -15.75
C GLU A 32 -16.43 -15.35 -15.96
N GLY A 33 -16.91 -16.25 -16.83
CA GLY A 33 -16.20 -17.49 -17.16
C GLY A 33 -14.82 -17.23 -17.78
N LEU A 34 -14.72 -16.28 -18.72
CA LEU A 34 -13.46 -15.88 -19.35
C LEU A 34 -12.50 -15.26 -18.33
N SER A 35 -12.98 -14.47 -17.37
CA SER A 35 -12.16 -13.88 -16.31
C SER A 35 -11.55 -14.96 -15.41
N VAL A 36 -12.32 -15.98 -15.02
CA VAL A 36 -11.85 -17.08 -14.17
C VAL A 36 -10.91 -18.02 -14.94
N LEU A 37 -11.21 -18.30 -16.21
CA LEU A 37 -10.32 -19.07 -17.07
C LEU A 37 -8.99 -18.35 -17.29
N SER A 38 -9.02 -17.04 -17.54
CA SER A 38 -7.81 -16.24 -17.76
C SER A 38 -6.92 -16.20 -16.53
N SER A 39 -7.49 -16.04 -15.33
CA SER A 39 -6.72 -16.10 -14.10
C SER A 39 -6.17 -17.50 -13.80
N LEU A 40 -6.89 -18.56 -14.19
CA LEU A 40 -6.39 -19.94 -14.10
C LEU A 40 -5.21 -20.19 -15.05
N VAL A 41 -5.25 -19.66 -16.28
CA VAL A 41 -4.11 -19.71 -17.21
C VAL A 41 -2.90 -18.98 -16.62
N LEU A 42 -3.11 -17.81 -16.01
CA LEU A 42 -2.03 -17.07 -15.32
C LEU A 42 -1.48 -17.85 -14.12
N LEU A 43 -2.32 -18.56 -13.38
CA LEU A 43 -1.88 -19.42 -12.28
C LEU A 43 -1.03 -20.58 -12.78
N TYR A 44 -1.45 -21.25 -13.86
CA TYR A 44 -0.64 -22.28 -14.53
C TYR A 44 0.71 -21.71 -15.00
N LEU A 45 0.70 -20.53 -15.63
CA LEU A 45 1.92 -19.84 -16.05
C LEU A 45 2.81 -19.53 -14.84
N GLY A 46 2.25 -19.07 -13.73
CA GLY A 46 2.96 -18.84 -12.47
C GLY A 46 3.69 -20.09 -11.96
N PHE A 47 3.02 -21.26 -11.95
CA PHE A 47 3.66 -22.54 -11.58
C PHE A 47 4.78 -22.94 -12.56
N SER A 48 4.58 -22.72 -13.86
CA SER A 48 5.58 -23.03 -14.87
C SER A 48 6.84 -22.17 -14.71
N LEU A 49 6.69 -20.88 -14.42
CA LEU A 49 7.80 -19.95 -14.19
C LEU A 49 8.47 -20.20 -12.85
N PHE A 50 7.72 -20.59 -11.81
CA PHE A 50 8.29 -20.93 -10.51
C PHE A 50 9.27 -22.12 -10.58
N SER A 51 9.09 -23.01 -11.56
CA SER A 51 9.99 -24.15 -11.79
C SER A 51 11.31 -23.75 -12.45
N ILE A 52 11.42 -22.52 -12.96
CA ILE A 52 12.61 -21.99 -13.64
C ILE A 52 13.49 -21.26 -12.61
N LYS A 53 14.76 -21.66 -12.50
CA LYS A 53 15.70 -21.06 -11.51
C LYS A 53 16.02 -19.60 -11.80
N SER A 54 16.35 -19.28 -13.05
CA SER A 54 16.62 -17.91 -13.48
C SER A 54 16.37 -17.76 -14.97
N LEU A 55 15.87 -16.59 -15.36
CA LEU A 55 15.64 -16.24 -16.75
C LEU A 55 15.72 -14.72 -16.89
N THR A 56 16.36 -14.22 -17.96
CA THR A 56 16.43 -12.80 -18.25
C THR A 56 16.01 -12.51 -19.69
N LEU A 57 15.40 -11.35 -19.90
CA LEU A 57 15.09 -10.80 -21.20
C LEU A 57 15.52 -9.35 -21.19
N LYS A 58 16.58 -9.04 -21.93
CA LYS A 58 17.12 -7.68 -22.05
C LYS A 58 17.08 -7.27 -23.51
N THR A 59 16.44 -6.13 -23.79
CA THR A 59 16.47 -5.47 -25.09
C THR A 59 16.63 -3.96 -24.89
N ASP A 60 17.27 -3.31 -25.86
CA ASP A 60 17.37 -1.85 -25.87
C ASP A 60 15.96 -1.25 -26.00
N TRP A 61 15.71 -0.15 -25.28
CA TRP A 61 14.41 0.52 -25.29
C TRP A 61 14.49 2.01 -25.63
N LEU A 62 15.06 2.83 -24.73
CA LEU A 62 15.11 4.30 -24.91
C LEU A 62 16.54 4.86 -24.98
N GLY A 63 17.55 3.99 -24.99
CA GLY A 63 18.96 4.39 -24.95
C GLY A 63 19.42 4.88 -23.57
N MET A 64 20.67 5.34 -23.45
CA MET A 64 21.25 5.87 -22.20
C MET A 64 21.15 4.92 -20.98
N GLY A 65 21.21 3.60 -21.22
CA GLY A 65 21.07 2.58 -20.17
C GLY A 65 19.62 2.29 -19.76
N ILE A 66 18.63 2.91 -20.42
CA ILE A 66 17.20 2.59 -20.26
C ILE A 66 16.86 1.40 -21.16
N ASN A 67 17.02 0.21 -20.59
CA ASN A 67 16.77 -1.07 -21.25
C ASN A 67 15.41 -1.63 -20.82
N PHE A 68 14.72 -2.32 -21.72
CA PHE A 68 13.61 -3.18 -21.35
C PHE A 68 14.21 -4.49 -20.83
N ASP A 69 14.54 -4.51 -19.54
CA ASP A 69 15.21 -5.61 -18.84
C ASP A 69 14.26 -6.25 -17.82
N LEU A 70 13.86 -7.49 -18.12
CA LEU A 70 13.06 -8.34 -17.25
C LEU A 70 13.93 -9.46 -16.69
N ARG A 71 13.86 -9.69 -15.38
CA ARG A 71 14.58 -10.74 -14.67
C ARG A 71 13.63 -11.56 -13.81
N LEU A 72 13.62 -12.85 -14.08
CA LEU A 72 13.05 -13.87 -13.22
C LEU A 72 14.17 -14.53 -12.41
N TYR A 73 14.01 -14.52 -11.11
CA TYR A 73 14.79 -15.24 -10.11
C TYR A 73 13.84 -15.74 -9.01
N GLN A 74 14.35 -16.44 -8.01
CA GLN A 74 13.56 -17.13 -7.00
C GLN A 74 12.54 -16.21 -6.31
N PHE A 75 12.95 -15.01 -5.90
CA PHE A 75 12.03 -14.09 -5.22
C PHE A 75 10.94 -13.57 -6.14
N SER A 76 11.29 -13.09 -7.34
CA SER A 76 10.29 -12.61 -8.31
C SER A 76 9.33 -13.73 -8.75
N ALA A 77 9.84 -14.96 -8.93
CA ALA A 77 9.02 -16.10 -9.33
C ALA A 77 8.00 -16.49 -8.25
N PHE A 78 8.42 -16.45 -6.97
CA PHE A 78 7.53 -16.62 -5.83
C PHE A 78 6.42 -15.55 -5.81
N ILE A 79 6.77 -14.28 -5.99
CA ILE A 79 5.78 -13.20 -6.01
C ILE A 79 4.82 -13.34 -7.20
N LEU A 80 5.30 -13.68 -8.40
CA LEU A 80 4.43 -13.92 -9.56
C LEU A 80 3.43 -15.05 -9.31
N LEU A 81 3.87 -16.16 -8.72
CA LEU A 81 2.98 -17.26 -8.36
C LEU A 81 1.93 -16.82 -7.34
N ALA A 82 2.33 -16.06 -6.32
CA ALA A 82 1.43 -15.51 -5.32
C ALA A 82 0.39 -14.59 -5.97
N LEU A 83 0.80 -13.62 -6.80
CA LEU A 83 -0.08 -12.70 -7.51
C LEU A 83 -1.11 -13.46 -8.37
N ALA A 84 -0.65 -14.47 -9.13
CA ALA A 84 -1.54 -15.28 -9.95
C ALA A 84 -2.56 -16.09 -9.11
N GLY A 85 -2.12 -16.65 -7.98
CA GLY A 85 -2.98 -17.36 -7.04
C GLY A 85 -4.07 -16.47 -6.44
N PHE A 86 -3.72 -15.28 -5.97
CA PHE A 86 -4.70 -14.32 -5.45
C PHE A 86 -5.65 -13.85 -6.56
N LEU A 87 -5.14 -13.55 -7.75
CA LEU A 87 -5.98 -13.16 -8.89
C LEU A 87 -7.04 -14.23 -9.22
N PHE A 88 -6.66 -15.51 -9.21
CA PHE A 88 -7.60 -16.61 -9.41
C PHE A 88 -8.70 -16.63 -8.34
N LEU A 89 -8.33 -16.53 -7.06
CA LEU A 89 -9.30 -16.50 -5.97
C LEU A 89 -10.24 -15.29 -6.03
N ILE A 90 -9.74 -14.13 -6.44
CA ILE A 90 -10.49 -12.88 -6.53
C ILE A 90 -11.44 -12.89 -7.73
N THR A 91 -11.01 -13.40 -8.88
CA THR A 91 -11.88 -13.55 -10.05
C THR A 91 -12.97 -14.58 -9.80
N LEU A 92 -12.67 -15.68 -9.11
CA LEU A 92 -13.67 -16.65 -8.67
C LEU A 92 -14.72 -16.03 -7.73
N TYR A 93 -14.28 -15.23 -6.75
CA TYR A 93 -15.17 -14.53 -5.83
C TYR A 93 -16.03 -13.46 -6.52
N SER A 94 -15.40 -12.64 -7.36
CA SER A 94 -16.06 -11.52 -8.05
C SER A 94 -17.02 -11.97 -9.14
N ALA A 95 -16.85 -13.18 -9.70
CA ALA A 95 -17.79 -13.78 -10.64
C ALA A 95 -19.23 -13.80 -10.12
N THR A 96 -19.41 -14.04 -8.81
CA THR A 96 -20.73 -13.97 -8.19
C THR A 96 -20.97 -12.63 -7.51
N LYS A 97 -19.99 -12.10 -6.75
CA LYS A 97 -20.21 -10.92 -5.91
C LYS A 97 -20.41 -9.64 -6.73
N MET A 98 -19.74 -9.51 -7.87
CA MET A 98 -19.77 -8.30 -8.70
C MET A 98 -20.70 -8.41 -9.91
N LYS A 99 -21.41 -9.53 -10.09
CA LYS A 99 -22.21 -9.86 -11.29
C LYS A 99 -23.24 -8.80 -11.70
N ASP A 100 -23.77 -8.05 -10.73
CA ASP A 100 -24.80 -7.02 -10.91
C ASP A 100 -24.26 -5.59 -10.75
N HIS A 101 -22.94 -5.43 -10.66
CA HIS A 101 -22.33 -4.12 -10.57
C HIS A 101 -22.48 -3.34 -11.90
N PRO A 102 -22.87 -2.05 -11.88
CA PRO A 102 -23.13 -1.29 -13.11
C PRO A 102 -21.88 -1.13 -13.99
N ARG A 103 -20.70 -1.00 -13.35
CA ARG A 103 -19.40 -0.79 -13.98
C ARG A 103 -18.52 -2.04 -14.00
N ILE A 104 -19.14 -3.19 -14.24
CA ILE A 104 -18.49 -4.51 -14.14
C ILE A 104 -17.46 -4.77 -15.25
N ARG A 105 -17.61 -4.15 -16.43
CA ARG A 105 -16.61 -4.25 -17.51
C ARG A 105 -15.33 -3.56 -17.07
N GLU A 106 -15.46 -2.36 -16.52
CA GLU A 106 -14.33 -1.60 -16.01
C GLU A 106 -13.66 -2.30 -14.83
N TYR A 107 -14.44 -2.94 -13.95
CA TYR A 107 -13.90 -3.75 -12.87
C TYR A 107 -12.93 -4.83 -13.38
N TYR A 108 -13.39 -5.71 -14.27
CA TYR A 108 -12.54 -6.78 -14.78
C TYR A 108 -11.38 -6.28 -15.64
N GLY A 109 -11.62 -5.24 -16.45
CA GLY A 109 -10.58 -4.57 -17.22
C GLY A 109 -9.46 -4.04 -16.31
N TYR A 110 -9.80 -3.29 -15.27
CA TYR A 110 -8.81 -2.75 -14.31
C TYR A 110 -8.15 -3.84 -13.46
N VAL A 111 -8.86 -4.91 -13.07
CA VAL A 111 -8.26 -6.03 -12.32
C VAL A 111 -7.16 -6.72 -13.14
N PHE A 112 -7.44 -7.04 -14.41
CA PHE A 112 -6.45 -7.68 -15.28
C PHE A 112 -5.33 -6.71 -15.68
N LEU A 113 -5.64 -5.42 -15.89
CA LEU A 113 -4.63 -4.42 -16.17
C LEU A 113 -3.67 -4.22 -14.97
N ALA A 114 -4.22 -4.16 -13.76
CA ALA A 114 -3.42 -4.13 -12.53
C ALA A 114 -2.56 -5.40 -12.41
N ALA A 115 -3.08 -6.58 -12.76
CA ALA A 115 -2.29 -7.81 -12.78
C ALA A 115 -1.11 -7.76 -13.76
N ALA A 116 -1.33 -7.22 -14.97
CA ALA A 116 -0.26 -7.03 -15.95
C ALA A 116 0.86 -6.13 -15.42
N PHE A 117 0.48 -4.97 -14.87
CA PHE A 117 1.44 -4.01 -14.34
C PHE A 117 2.15 -4.52 -13.08
N SER A 118 1.46 -5.24 -12.19
CA SER A 118 2.10 -5.90 -11.04
C SER A 118 3.14 -6.91 -11.47
N ASN A 119 2.82 -7.74 -12.47
CA ASN A 119 3.76 -8.73 -12.99
C ASN A 119 4.98 -8.06 -13.65
N GLY A 120 4.76 -6.96 -14.37
CA GLY A 120 5.83 -6.15 -14.95
C GLY A 120 6.74 -5.52 -13.90
N ALA A 121 6.17 -4.93 -12.85
CA ALA A 121 6.92 -4.35 -11.75
C ALA A 121 7.76 -5.38 -11.00
N VAL A 122 7.23 -6.60 -10.79
CA VAL A 122 7.97 -7.69 -10.14
C VAL A 122 9.16 -8.15 -10.97
N LEU A 123 8.97 -8.27 -12.28
CA LEU A 123 10.01 -8.72 -13.22
C LEU A 123 11.02 -7.64 -13.57
N ALA A 124 10.76 -6.36 -13.29
CA ALA A 124 11.64 -5.27 -13.70
C ALA A 124 13.06 -5.41 -13.09
N ASN A 125 14.05 -5.35 -13.98
CA ASN A 125 15.47 -5.26 -13.63
C ASN A 125 16.09 -3.92 -14.06
N ASN A 126 15.28 -2.98 -14.54
CA ASN A 126 15.66 -1.59 -14.79
C ASN A 126 14.75 -0.66 -13.98
N PHE A 127 15.30 0.35 -13.31
CA PHE A 127 14.53 1.23 -12.44
C PHE A 127 13.47 2.06 -13.19
N ILE A 128 13.73 2.49 -14.42
CA ILE A 128 12.76 3.25 -15.21
C ILE A 128 11.61 2.35 -15.65
N LEU A 129 11.92 1.09 -15.99
CA LEU A 129 10.90 0.08 -16.30
C LEU A 129 10.04 -0.24 -15.07
N LEU A 130 10.65 -0.34 -13.88
CA LEU A 130 9.92 -0.48 -12.63
C LEU A 130 8.95 0.70 -12.44
N VAL A 131 9.43 1.94 -12.56
CA VAL A 131 8.62 3.17 -12.41
C VAL A 131 7.45 3.18 -13.40
N PHE A 132 7.67 2.81 -14.67
CA PHE A 132 6.60 2.73 -15.66
C PHE A 132 5.45 1.82 -15.20
N PHE A 133 5.77 0.60 -14.76
CA PHE A 133 4.75 -0.32 -14.25
C PHE A 133 4.16 0.15 -12.91
N TRP A 134 4.96 0.77 -12.06
CA TRP A 134 4.56 1.21 -10.72
C TRP A 134 3.57 2.38 -10.73
N GLU A 135 3.79 3.35 -11.60
CA GLU A 135 2.88 4.49 -11.85
C GLU A 135 1.59 4.01 -12.53
N ALA A 136 1.69 3.06 -13.46
CA ALA A 136 0.52 2.48 -14.10
C ALA A 136 -0.39 1.76 -13.08
N LEU A 137 0.18 1.14 -12.05
CA LEU A 137 -0.57 0.59 -10.93
C LEU A 137 -1.33 1.67 -10.14
N LEU A 138 -0.71 2.83 -9.90
CA LEU A 138 -1.35 3.94 -9.20
C LEU A 138 -2.64 4.40 -9.93
N ILE A 139 -2.60 4.44 -11.26
CA ILE A 139 -3.78 4.74 -12.10
C ILE A 139 -4.86 3.65 -11.93
N THR A 140 -4.48 2.37 -11.93
CA THR A 140 -5.46 1.29 -11.73
C THR A 140 -6.07 1.28 -10.32
N THR A 141 -5.30 1.61 -9.28
CA THR A 141 -5.81 1.77 -7.91
C THR A 141 -6.84 2.90 -7.87
N TYR A 142 -6.52 4.07 -8.44
CA TYR A 142 -7.46 5.17 -8.57
C TYR A 142 -8.75 4.72 -9.25
N ALA A 143 -8.63 4.09 -10.42
CA ALA A 143 -9.77 3.67 -11.23
C ALA A 143 -10.66 2.66 -10.50
N LEU A 144 -10.08 1.67 -9.81
CA LEU A 144 -10.83 0.68 -9.03
C LEU A 144 -11.59 1.29 -7.84
N ILE A 145 -11.03 2.31 -7.17
CA ILE A 145 -11.74 3.01 -6.07
C ILE A 145 -12.95 3.77 -6.61
N THR A 146 -12.86 4.37 -7.81
CA THR A 146 -14.01 5.06 -8.44
C THR A 146 -15.17 4.13 -8.82
N LEU A 147 -14.98 2.80 -8.75
CA LEU A 147 -16.07 1.84 -8.93
C LEU A 147 -16.99 1.78 -7.71
N GLY A 148 -16.60 2.40 -6.59
CA GLY A 148 -17.47 2.58 -5.45
C GLY A 148 -18.80 3.26 -5.80
N LEU A 149 -19.88 2.84 -5.15
CA LEU A 149 -21.23 3.37 -5.41
C LEU A 149 -21.59 4.59 -4.55
N LYS A 150 -20.69 5.02 -3.65
CA LYS A 150 -20.93 6.17 -2.76
C LYS A 150 -20.43 7.46 -3.42
N SER A 151 -21.05 8.58 -3.09
CA SER A 151 -20.59 9.91 -3.57
C SER A 151 -19.18 10.26 -3.08
N THR A 152 -18.73 9.68 -1.98
CA THR A 152 -17.39 9.85 -1.39
C THR A 152 -16.29 9.11 -2.14
N SER A 153 -16.62 8.11 -2.97
CA SER A 153 -15.64 7.26 -3.66
C SER A 153 -14.65 8.04 -4.54
N HIS A 154 -15.09 9.13 -5.19
CA HIS A 154 -14.19 9.99 -5.98
C HIS A 154 -13.17 10.74 -5.12
N ARG A 155 -13.59 11.30 -3.98
CA ARG A 155 -12.67 11.96 -3.04
C ARG A 155 -11.64 10.97 -2.51
N THR A 156 -12.07 9.77 -2.18
CA THR A 156 -11.19 8.71 -1.69
C THR A 156 -10.21 8.23 -2.76
N ALA A 157 -10.65 8.13 -4.02
CA ALA A 157 -9.76 7.83 -5.14
C ALA A 157 -8.69 8.93 -5.31
N VAL A 158 -9.07 10.21 -5.32
CA VAL A 158 -8.14 11.35 -5.41
C VAL A 158 -7.16 11.36 -4.23
N LYS A 159 -7.64 11.10 -3.00
CA LYS A 159 -6.79 10.97 -1.82
C LYS A 159 -5.74 9.87 -1.98
N SER A 160 -6.14 8.69 -2.49
CA SER A 160 -5.19 7.60 -2.75
C SER A 160 -4.16 7.96 -3.83
N LEU A 161 -4.58 8.66 -4.89
CA LEU A 161 -3.72 9.09 -5.98
C LEU A 161 -2.68 10.11 -5.50
N ILE A 162 -3.07 11.08 -4.67
CA ILE A 162 -2.16 12.11 -4.16
C ILE A 162 -1.16 11.51 -3.16
N ILE A 163 -1.62 10.68 -2.23
CA ILE A 163 -0.73 10.03 -1.26
C ILE A 163 0.23 9.07 -1.99
N GLY A 164 -0.29 8.22 -2.88
CA GLY A 164 0.52 7.29 -3.67
C GLY A 164 1.51 8.02 -4.56
N GLY A 165 1.07 9.04 -5.30
CA GLY A 165 1.93 9.85 -6.17
C GLY A 165 3.03 10.59 -5.42
N LEU A 166 2.78 11.06 -4.19
CA LEU A 166 3.84 11.63 -3.34
C LEU A 166 4.90 10.58 -2.99
N CYS A 167 4.48 9.37 -2.66
CA CYS A 167 5.39 8.27 -2.32
C CYS A 167 6.20 7.83 -3.55
N ASP A 168 5.52 7.68 -4.69
CA ASP A 168 6.14 7.24 -5.94
C ASP A 168 7.08 8.32 -6.49
N PHE A 169 6.73 9.61 -6.37
CA PHE A 169 7.65 10.72 -6.67
C PHE A 169 8.91 10.69 -5.79
N SER A 170 8.75 10.42 -4.49
CA SER A 170 9.89 10.26 -3.57
C SER A 170 10.79 9.12 -4.04
N MET A 171 10.22 7.97 -4.43
CA MET A 171 10.97 6.85 -4.98
C MET A 171 11.74 7.21 -6.24
N ILE A 172 11.11 7.94 -7.18
CA ILE A 172 11.75 8.38 -8.42
C ILE A 172 12.95 9.29 -8.12
N MET A 173 12.85 10.20 -7.15
CA MET A 173 14.00 10.98 -6.69
C MET A 173 15.10 10.09 -6.11
N GLY A 174 14.75 9.09 -5.29
CA GLY A 174 15.70 8.13 -4.74
C GLY A 174 16.44 7.33 -5.82
N ILE A 175 15.71 6.87 -6.86
CA ILE A 175 16.28 6.24 -8.05
C ILE A 175 17.25 7.19 -8.77
N GLY A 176 16.89 8.47 -8.91
CA GLY A 176 17.77 9.48 -9.49
C GLY A 176 19.09 9.63 -8.72
N LEU A 177 19.04 9.57 -7.39
CA LEU A 177 20.25 9.60 -6.55
C LEU A 177 21.08 8.32 -6.67
N VAL A 178 20.45 7.15 -6.77
CA VAL A 178 21.15 5.88 -7.06
C VAL A 178 21.85 5.96 -8.42
N TRP A 179 21.16 6.46 -9.44
CA TRP A 179 21.73 6.60 -10.78
C TRP A 179 22.89 7.59 -10.79
N ALA A 180 22.75 8.73 -10.12
CA ALA A 180 23.84 9.71 -9.96
C ALA A 180 25.07 9.13 -9.23
N SER A 181 24.86 8.16 -8.32
CA SER A 181 25.96 7.54 -7.55
C SER A 181 26.63 6.37 -8.27
N THR A 182 25.89 5.64 -9.11
CA THR A 182 26.35 4.37 -9.72
C THR A 182 26.56 4.43 -11.23
N GLY A 183 25.96 5.40 -11.92
CA GLY A 183 25.95 5.50 -13.37
C GLY A 183 25.07 4.48 -14.09
N THR A 184 24.42 3.55 -13.37
CA THR A 184 23.58 2.49 -13.97
C THR A 184 22.13 2.58 -13.50
N LEU A 185 21.20 2.20 -14.39
CA LEU A 185 19.78 2.04 -14.10
C LEU A 185 19.39 0.56 -13.95
N THR A 186 20.35 -0.36 -14.14
CA THR A 186 20.16 -1.79 -14.00
C THR A 186 20.17 -2.17 -12.53
N MET A 187 19.03 -2.64 -12.02
CA MET A 187 18.80 -2.90 -10.61
C MET A 187 19.73 -3.99 -10.06
N SER A 188 20.07 -5.01 -10.87
CA SER A 188 20.97 -6.09 -10.46
C SER A 188 22.44 -5.70 -10.33
N GLU A 189 22.83 -4.53 -10.83
CA GLU A 189 24.21 -4.04 -10.78
C GLU A 189 24.44 -3.12 -9.57
N VAL A 190 23.38 -2.64 -8.92
CA VAL A 190 23.45 -1.70 -7.80
C VAL A 190 23.70 -2.42 -6.48
N HIS A 191 24.80 -2.07 -5.82
CA HIS A 191 25.13 -2.49 -4.45
C HIS A 191 25.83 -1.32 -3.74
N LEU A 192 25.15 -0.70 -2.78
CA LEU A 192 25.58 0.54 -2.13
C LEU A 192 25.58 0.40 -0.60
N GLU A 193 26.52 1.06 0.07
CA GLU A 193 26.39 1.33 1.50
C GLU A 193 25.59 2.64 1.70
N PRO A 194 24.58 2.68 2.57
CA PRO A 194 23.71 3.84 2.74
C PRO A 194 24.36 4.90 3.66
N HIS A 195 25.21 5.75 3.09
CA HIS A 195 25.91 6.85 3.76
C HIS A 195 25.82 8.15 2.94
N GLY A 196 25.61 9.29 3.60
CA GLY A 196 25.48 10.59 2.93
C GLY A 196 24.35 10.60 1.89
N LEU A 197 24.68 10.82 0.62
CA LEU A 197 23.69 10.89 -0.47
C LEU A 197 22.96 9.55 -0.70
N THR A 198 23.65 8.42 -0.56
CA THR A 198 23.03 7.09 -0.75
C THR A 198 22.10 6.74 0.41
N ALA A 199 22.28 7.32 1.61
CA ALA A 199 21.31 7.22 2.70
C ALA A 199 20.01 7.97 2.36
N ALA A 200 20.10 9.15 1.75
CA ALA A 200 18.94 9.88 1.25
C ALA A 200 18.23 9.09 0.14
N ALA A 201 18.99 8.47 -0.77
CA ALA A 201 18.47 7.58 -1.80
C ALA A 201 17.69 6.40 -1.19
N PHE A 202 18.26 5.74 -0.18
CA PHE A 202 17.59 4.67 0.56
C PHE A 202 16.26 5.13 1.18
N ILE A 203 16.25 6.25 1.91
CA ILE A 203 15.05 6.78 2.57
C ILE A 203 13.96 7.10 1.54
N LEU A 204 14.33 7.75 0.44
CA LEU A 204 13.41 8.14 -0.62
C LEU A 204 12.79 6.93 -1.35
N MET A 205 13.61 5.91 -1.66
CA MET A 205 13.10 4.65 -2.24
C MET A 205 12.25 3.87 -1.23
N MET A 206 12.67 3.83 0.05
CA MET A 206 11.93 3.22 1.14
C MET A 206 10.54 3.85 1.26
N ILE A 207 10.42 5.18 1.16
CA ILE A 207 9.12 5.89 1.19
C ILE A 207 8.17 5.36 0.10
N GLY A 208 8.65 5.15 -1.13
CA GLY A 208 7.85 4.53 -2.20
C GLY A 208 7.36 3.13 -1.85
N ALA A 209 8.28 2.29 -1.37
CA ALA A 209 7.99 0.91 -1.02
C ALA A 209 6.97 0.79 0.13
N ILE A 210 7.20 1.50 1.25
CA ILE A 210 6.30 1.50 2.41
C ILE A 210 4.99 2.25 2.12
N GLY A 211 5.03 3.26 1.24
CA GLY A 211 3.86 3.99 0.76
C GLY A 211 2.91 3.06 0.00
N LYS A 212 3.45 2.27 -0.94
CA LYS A 212 2.69 1.24 -1.66
C LYS A 212 2.17 0.15 -0.73
N ALA A 213 2.99 -0.31 0.22
CA ALA A 213 2.57 -1.28 1.22
C ALA A 213 1.47 -0.72 2.16
N GLY A 214 1.37 0.60 2.30
CA GLY A 214 0.36 1.27 3.14
C GLY A 214 0.77 1.38 4.61
N ALA A 215 2.05 1.62 4.89
CA ALA A 215 2.55 1.88 6.23
C ALA A 215 2.19 3.30 6.71
N MET A 216 2.31 3.55 8.01
CA MET A 216 2.19 4.92 8.53
C MET A 216 3.43 5.75 8.14
N PRO A 217 3.29 7.03 7.76
CA PRO A 217 2.05 7.84 7.77
C PRO A 217 1.21 7.80 6.48
N PHE A 218 1.62 7.09 5.43
CA PHE A 218 0.99 7.09 4.09
C PHE A 218 -0.27 6.19 3.95
N HIS A 219 -0.76 5.65 5.07
CA HIS A 219 -1.84 4.66 5.13
C HIS A 219 -3.28 5.20 4.99
N THR A 220 -3.52 6.50 5.18
CA THR A 220 -4.87 7.01 5.54
C THR A 220 -5.93 6.88 4.45
N TRP A 221 -5.54 6.59 3.21
CA TRP A 221 -6.48 6.31 2.12
C TRP A 221 -7.11 4.92 2.23
N ILE A 222 -6.44 3.93 2.85
CA ILE A 222 -6.88 2.53 2.90
C ILE A 222 -8.16 2.36 3.75
N PRO A 223 -8.23 2.91 4.99
CA PRO A 223 -9.44 2.79 5.80
C PRO A 223 -10.66 3.53 5.20
N ASP A 224 -10.43 4.60 4.44
CA ASP A 224 -11.48 5.31 3.72
C ASP A 224 -11.95 4.49 2.50
N ALA A 225 -11.02 3.89 1.76
CA ALA A 225 -11.34 2.99 0.65
C ALA A 225 -12.14 1.77 1.09
N ALA A 226 -11.94 1.28 2.32
CA ALA A 226 -12.72 0.18 2.89
C ALA A 226 -14.22 0.46 2.97
N LEU A 227 -14.58 1.74 3.16
CA LEU A 227 -15.97 2.20 3.22
C LEU A 227 -16.53 2.53 1.85
N ASP A 228 -15.68 3.02 0.94
CA ASP A 228 -16.10 3.65 -0.30
C ASP A 228 -15.94 2.77 -1.54
N ALA A 229 -15.03 1.80 -1.54
CA ALA A 229 -14.74 0.93 -2.66
C ALA A 229 -15.39 -0.47 -2.52
N PRO A 230 -15.55 -1.22 -3.61
CA PRO A 230 -16.01 -2.61 -3.54
C PRO A 230 -15.10 -3.46 -2.65
N VAL A 231 -15.68 -4.40 -1.89
CA VAL A 231 -14.90 -5.30 -1.03
C VAL A 231 -13.88 -6.16 -1.80
N THR A 232 -14.18 -6.44 -3.07
CA THR A 232 -13.27 -7.16 -3.97
C THR A 232 -12.02 -6.35 -4.28
N PHE A 233 -12.12 -5.01 -4.36
CA PHE A 233 -10.94 -4.14 -4.45
C PHE A 233 -10.10 -4.23 -3.18
N MET A 234 -10.73 -4.19 -1.99
CA MET A 234 -10.00 -4.29 -0.73
C MET A 234 -9.23 -5.62 -0.59
N ALA A 235 -9.83 -6.72 -1.02
CA ALA A 235 -9.19 -8.04 -1.04
C ALA A 235 -8.08 -8.16 -2.11
N PHE A 236 -8.24 -7.48 -3.25
CA PHE A 236 -7.29 -7.52 -4.36
C PHE A 236 -6.07 -6.63 -4.18
N MET A 237 -6.30 -5.34 -3.94
CA MET A 237 -5.22 -4.35 -3.91
C MET A 237 -4.65 -4.23 -2.49
N PRO A 238 -5.35 -3.62 -1.50
CA PRO A 238 -4.81 -3.51 -0.16
C PRO A 238 -4.57 -4.81 0.61
N ALA A 239 -5.26 -5.93 0.37
CA ALA A 239 -5.01 -7.13 1.17
C ALA A 239 -3.86 -7.99 0.61
N SER A 240 -3.67 -8.01 -0.71
CA SER A 240 -2.71 -8.88 -1.38
C SER A 240 -1.72 -8.09 -2.25
N PHE A 241 -2.13 -7.60 -3.42
CA PHE A 241 -1.21 -7.12 -4.47
C PHE A 241 -0.29 -5.99 -4.01
N GLU A 242 -0.84 -4.94 -3.40
CA GLU A 242 -0.02 -3.79 -2.98
C GLU A 242 0.96 -4.14 -1.86
N LYS A 243 0.58 -5.07 -0.97
CA LYS A 243 1.44 -5.51 0.14
C LYS A 243 2.57 -6.39 -0.37
N LEU A 244 2.24 -7.32 -1.28
CA LEU A 244 3.24 -8.14 -1.97
C LEU A 244 4.25 -7.26 -2.71
N LEU A 245 3.78 -6.27 -3.48
CA LEU A 245 4.66 -5.38 -4.25
C LEU A 245 5.49 -4.46 -3.38
N GLY A 246 4.87 -3.75 -2.43
CA GLY A 246 5.56 -2.78 -1.58
C GLY A 246 6.63 -3.43 -0.73
N ILE A 247 6.34 -4.58 -0.12
CA ILE A 247 7.31 -5.30 0.71
C ILE A 247 8.32 -6.09 -0.14
N TYR A 248 7.95 -6.57 -1.32
CA TYR A 248 8.94 -7.08 -2.30
C TYR A 248 9.97 -6.01 -2.64
N LEU A 249 9.54 -4.81 -3.01
CA LEU A 249 10.46 -3.72 -3.33
C LEU A 249 11.28 -3.30 -2.10
N LEU A 250 10.67 -3.23 -0.91
CA LEU A 250 11.41 -2.94 0.33
C LEU A 250 12.49 -3.98 0.60
N ALA A 251 12.17 -5.27 0.47
CA ALA A 251 13.14 -6.34 0.61
C ALA A 251 14.27 -6.21 -0.43
N ARG A 252 13.97 -5.90 -1.69
CA ARG A 252 15.03 -5.65 -2.69
C ARG A 252 15.89 -4.44 -2.37
N ILE A 253 15.29 -3.34 -1.89
CA ILE A 253 16.04 -2.15 -1.43
C ILE A 253 16.98 -2.55 -0.30
N SER A 254 16.50 -3.32 0.68
CA SER A 254 17.24 -3.69 1.88
C SER A 254 18.24 -4.84 1.73
N LEU A 255 18.10 -5.67 0.70
CA LEU A 255 18.90 -6.89 0.50
C LEU A 255 19.75 -6.85 -0.77
N ASP A 256 19.21 -6.33 -1.88
CA ASP A 256 19.88 -6.30 -3.16
C ASP A 256 20.65 -4.97 -3.34
N PHE A 257 19.97 -3.84 -3.15
CA PHE A 257 20.52 -2.54 -3.55
C PHE A 257 21.38 -1.88 -2.47
N PHE A 258 20.99 -2.03 -1.21
CA PHE A 258 21.67 -1.41 -0.08
C PHE A 258 22.08 -2.45 0.96
N VAL A 259 23.33 -2.37 1.41
CA VAL A 259 23.85 -3.25 2.46
C VAL A 259 23.43 -2.72 3.83
N LEU A 260 22.36 -3.30 4.40
CA LEU A 260 21.93 -2.99 5.75
C LEU A 260 22.68 -3.85 6.77
N LYS A 261 23.21 -3.20 7.81
CA LYS A 261 23.86 -3.84 8.95
C LYS A 261 22.98 -3.67 10.19
N VAL A 262 23.00 -4.65 11.09
CA VAL A 262 22.30 -4.60 12.39
C VAL A 262 22.71 -3.33 13.14
N GLY A 263 21.74 -2.57 13.65
CA GLY A 263 21.97 -1.32 14.39
C GLY A 263 22.41 -0.12 13.54
N SER A 264 22.56 -0.26 12.20
CA SER A 264 22.84 0.87 11.32
C SER A 264 21.71 1.91 11.35
N PRO A 265 21.98 3.20 11.06
CA PRO A 265 20.93 4.23 11.09
C PRO A 265 19.71 3.90 10.22
N MET A 266 19.92 3.33 9.03
CA MET A 266 18.81 2.97 8.13
C MET A 266 18.01 1.76 8.64
N ALA A 267 18.68 0.78 9.25
CA ALA A 267 18.00 -0.34 9.93
C ALA A 267 17.15 0.18 11.10
N MET A 268 17.69 1.10 11.91
CA MET A 268 16.95 1.73 13.01
C MET A 268 15.73 2.53 12.52
N VAL A 269 15.83 3.23 11.40
CA VAL A 269 14.68 3.91 10.78
C VAL A 269 13.58 2.91 10.44
N LEU A 270 13.91 1.78 9.81
CA LEU A 270 12.94 0.72 9.52
C LEU A 270 12.32 0.14 10.80
N LEU A 271 13.13 -0.14 11.83
CA LEU A 271 12.65 -0.66 13.09
C LEU A 271 11.66 0.29 13.78
N ILE A 272 11.97 1.59 13.79
CA ILE A 272 11.11 2.64 14.35
C ILE A 272 9.81 2.75 13.56
N ILE A 273 9.87 2.82 12.22
CA ILE A 273 8.68 2.92 11.36
C ILE A 273 7.81 1.66 11.50
N GLY A 274 8.43 0.47 11.53
CA GLY A 274 7.75 -0.80 11.72
C GLY A 274 7.00 -0.85 13.05
N ALA A 275 7.70 -0.59 14.15
CA ALA A 275 7.11 -0.58 15.49
C ALA A 275 6.00 0.48 15.65
N ALA A 276 6.23 1.70 15.16
CA ALA A 276 5.22 2.75 15.18
C ALA A 276 3.98 2.36 14.36
N THR A 277 4.17 1.79 13.17
CA THR A 277 3.08 1.32 12.32
C THR A 277 2.28 0.20 13.00
N ILE A 278 2.94 -0.75 13.66
CA ILE A 278 2.26 -1.83 14.42
C ILE A 278 1.33 -1.24 15.47
N VAL A 279 1.89 -0.40 16.36
CA VAL A 279 1.24 0.08 17.59
C VAL A 279 0.14 1.09 17.27
N LEU A 280 0.45 2.10 16.45
CA LEU A 280 -0.52 3.14 16.13
C LEU A 280 -1.70 2.57 15.32
N ALA A 281 -1.45 1.69 14.36
CA ALA A 281 -2.52 1.12 13.54
C ALA A 281 -3.43 0.17 14.32
N VAL A 282 -2.88 -0.64 15.24
CA VAL A 282 -3.72 -1.57 16.03
C VAL A 282 -4.63 -0.83 17.00
N PHE A 283 -4.15 0.26 17.60
CA PHE A 283 -4.99 1.13 18.43
C PHE A 283 -6.13 1.73 17.61
N MET A 284 -5.83 2.22 16.41
CA MET A 284 -6.88 2.70 15.51
C MET A 284 -7.88 1.60 15.11
N ALA A 285 -7.44 0.35 14.97
CA ALA A 285 -8.33 -0.78 14.67
C ALA A 285 -9.31 -1.07 15.81
N LEU A 286 -8.88 -0.95 17.07
CA LEU A 286 -9.72 -1.25 18.24
C LEU A 286 -10.95 -0.36 18.36
N ILE A 287 -10.87 0.90 17.93
CA ILE A 287 -11.99 1.83 18.05
C ILE A 287 -12.98 1.73 16.87
N GLN A 288 -12.62 0.98 15.82
CA GLN A 288 -13.48 0.88 14.64
C GLN A 288 -14.77 0.11 14.95
N LYS A 289 -15.88 0.69 14.49
CA LYS A 289 -17.25 0.14 14.60
C LYS A 289 -17.72 -0.49 13.29
N ASP A 290 -17.00 -0.26 12.20
CA ASP A 290 -17.23 -0.90 10.90
C ASP A 290 -16.25 -2.07 10.69
N PHE A 291 -16.76 -3.19 10.19
CA PHE A 291 -15.99 -4.42 10.03
C PHE A 291 -14.87 -4.27 8.99
N LYS A 292 -15.13 -3.70 7.81
CA LYS A 292 -14.12 -3.54 6.74
C LYS A 292 -13.05 -2.51 7.14
N LYS A 293 -13.46 -1.44 7.80
CA LYS A 293 -12.53 -0.41 8.30
C LYS A 293 -11.64 -0.94 9.42
N LEU A 294 -12.19 -1.74 10.33
CA LEU A 294 -11.40 -2.47 11.35
C LEU A 294 -10.35 -3.36 10.69
N LEU A 295 -10.74 -4.14 9.68
CA LEU A 295 -9.79 -4.97 8.94
C LEU A 295 -8.71 -4.11 8.27
N SER A 296 -9.03 -2.96 7.72
CA SER A 296 -8.05 -2.10 7.05
C SER A 296 -6.93 -1.63 7.96
N PHE A 297 -7.25 -1.18 9.18
CA PHE A 297 -6.22 -0.81 10.17
C PHE A 297 -5.36 -1.99 10.62
N HIS A 298 -5.94 -3.19 10.73
CA HIS A 298 -5.12 -4.38 10.97
C HIS A 298 -4.19 -4.70 9.80
N ALA A 299 -4.59 -4.45 8.55
CA ALA A 299 -3.69 -4.63 7.39
C ALA A 299 -2.46 -3.71 7.53
N ILE A 300 -2.69 -2.45 7.91
CA ILE A 300 -1.64 -1.47 8.16
C ILE A 300 -0.73 -1.93 9.30
N SER A 301 -1.29 -2.40 10.42
CA SER A 301 -0.52 -2.92 11.55
C SER A 301 0.38 -4.10 11.14
N GLN A 302 -0.12 -5.03 10.31
CA GLN A 302 0.67 -6.18 9.85
C GLN A 302 1.81 -5.79 8.90
N VAL A 303 1.64 -4.75 8.08
CA VAL A 303 2.75 -4.17 7.29
C VAL A 303 3.89 -3.71 8.22
N GLY A 304 3.55 -3.19 9.39
CA GLY A 304 4.53 -2.85 10.42
C GLY A 304 5.40 -4.03 10.86
N TYR A 305 4.84 -5.24 10.99
CA TYR A 305 5.63 -6.46 11.29
C TYR A 305 6.58 -6.83 10.15
N MET A 306 6.16 -6.63 8.90
CA MET A 306 6.99 -6.91 7.72
C MET A 306 8.19 -5.95 7.66
N ILE A 307 7.93 -4.66 7.87
CA ILE A 307 8.97 -3.61 7.93
C ILE A 307 9.90 -3.86 9.11
N LEU A 308 9.35 -4.18 10.29
CA LEU A 308 10.14 -4.49 11.48
C LEU A 308 11.08 -5.67 11.24
N GLY A 309 10.56 -6.77 10.66
CA GLY A 309 11.33 -7.96 10.33
C GLY A 309 12.50 -7.65 9.39
N ILE A 310 12.24 -6.95 8.28
CA ILE A 310 13.30 -6.53 7.34
C ILE A 310 14.29 -5.56 8.02
N GLY A 311 13.78 -4.64 8.84
CA GLY A 311 14.58 -3.65 9.58
C GLY A 311 15.51 -4.24 10.63
N THR A 312 15.29 -5.49 11.08
CA THR A 312 16.23 -6.16 11.98
C THR A 312 17.62 -6.30 11.35
N ALA A 313 17.69 -6.43 10.02
CA ALA A 313 18.90 -6.83 9.29
C ALA A 313 19.49 -8.18 9.79
N ILE A 314 18.65 -9.03 10.39
CA ILE A 314 19.03 -10.36 10.89
C ILE A 314 18.30 -11.42 10.06
N PRO A 315 18.98 -12.50 9.61
CA PRO A 315 18.39 -13.49 8.70
C PRO A 315 17.03 -14.04 9.15
N ILE A 316 16.85 -14.39 10.43
CA ILE A 316 15.57 -14.89 10.96
C ILE A 316 14.46 -13.82 10.92
N GLY A 317 14.79 -12.56 11.25
CA GLY A 317 13.85 -11.44 11.23
C GLY A 317 13.44 -11.06 9.80
N ILE A 318 14.40 -11.01 8.87
CA ILE A 318 14.16 -10.74 7.45
C ILE A 318 13.27 -11.84 6.85
N ALA A 319 13.63 -13.10 7.09
CA ALA A 319 12.82 -14.25 6.67
C ALA A 319 11.41 -14.18 7.27
N GLY A 320 11.29 -13.81 8.55
CA GLY A 320 10.02 -13.59 9.23
C GLY A 320 9.18 -12.50 8.56
N GLY A 321 9.78 -11.36 8.19
CA GLY A 321 9.10 -10.26 7.52
C GLY A 321 8.57 -10.64 6.13
N ILE A 322 9.39 -11.32 5.32
CA ILE A 322 9.02 -11.79 3.97
C ILE A 322 7.96 -12.91 4.08
N PHE A 323 8.08 -13.82 5.05
CA PHE A 323 7.08 -14.85 5.28
C PHE A 323 5.76 -14.25 5.79
N HIS A 324 5.83 -13.22 6.65
CA HIS A 324 4.65 -12.50 7.13
C HIS A 324 3.90 -11.81 6.00
N MET A 325 4.60 -11.32 4.97
CA MET A 325 3.99 -10.72 3.77
C MET A 325 3.04 -11.68 3.05
N ILE A 326 3.46 -12.92 2.78
CA ILE A 326 2.58 -13.90 2.12
C ILE A 326 1.48 -14.40 3.06
N ASN A 327 1.80 -14.63 4.34
CA ASN A 327 0.79 -15.02 5.33
C ASN A 327 -0.30 -13.95 5.45
N HIS A 328 0.10 -12.67 5.44
CA HIS A 328 -0.81 -11.54 5.38
C HIS A 328 -1.70 -11.57 4.16
N ALA A 329 -1.13 -11.70 2.97
CA ALA A 329 -1.93 -11.77 1.76
C ALA A 329 -2.97 -12.91 1.85
N MET A 330 -2.63 -14.05 2.46
CA MET A 330 -3.57 -15.15 2.69
C MET A 330 -4.70 -14.80 3.67
N TYR A 331 -4.37 -14.58 4.95
CA TYR A 331 -5.39 -14.38 5.96
C TYR A 331 -6.16 -13.08 5.73
N LYS A 332 -5.53 -12.04 5.17
CA LYS A 332 -6.19 -10.74 5.02
C LYS A 332 -7.17 -10.73 3.87
N THR A 333 -6.82 -11.36 2.76
CA THR A 333 -7.76 -11.61 1.67
C THR A 333 -8.93 -12.43 2.21
N GLY A 334 -8.68 -13.51 2.95
CA GLY A 334 -9.75 -14.34 3.54
C GLY A 334 -10.69 -13.55 4.46
N LEU A 335 -10.15 -12.66 5.29
CA LEU A 335 -10.91 -11.78 6.17
C LEU A 335 -11.76 -10.76 5.41
N PHE A 336 -11.22 -10.10 4.38
CA PHE A 336 -12.01 -9.16 3.57
C PHE A 336 -13.09 -9.87 2.75
N LEU A 337 -12.79 -11.02 2.17
CA LEU A 337 -13.77 -11.84 1.44
C LEU A 337 -14.89 -12.34 2.38
N SER A 338 -14.55 -12.69 3.63
CA SER A 338 -15.51 -13.03 4.69
C SER A 338 -16.39 -11.84 5.06
N ALA A 339 -15.80 -10.67 5.27
CA ALA A 339 -16.55 -9.44 5.51
C ALA A 339 -17.48 -9.10 4.32
N GLY A 340 -17.03 -9.34 3.10
CA GLY A 340 -17.83 -9.18 1.89
C GLY A 340 -18.96 -10.19 1.74
N SER A 341 -18.78 -11.43 2.24
CA SER A 341 -19.83 -12.45 2.34
C SER A 341 -20.89 -12.02 3.35
N VAL A 342 -20.48 -11.53 4.52
CA VAL A 342 -21.39 -10.97 5.53
C VAL A 342 -22.13 -9.76 4.98
N GLU A 343 -21.45 -8.80 4.34
CA GLU A 343 -22.09 -7.65 3.69
C GLU A 343 -23.08 -8.09 2.60
N HIS A 344 -22.75 -9.13 1.83
CA HIS A 344 -23.61 -9.66 0.77
C HIS A 344 -24.94 -10.22 1.31
N ARG A 345 -24.91 -10.88 2.47
CA ARG A 345 -26.08 -11.54 3.06
C ARG A 345 -26.85 -10.67 4.06
N ALA A 346 -26.15 -9.91 4.89
CA ALA A 346 -26.72 -9.08 5.96
C ALA A 346 -26.97 -7.62 5.53
N GLY A 347 -26.37 -7.15 4.42
CA GLY A 347 -26.57 -5.80 3.89
C GLY A 347 -25.85 -4.69 4.67
N THR A 348 -25.06 -5.02 5.70
CA THR A 348 -24.32 -4.05 6.51
C THR A 348 -23.00 -4.64 7.01
N THR A 349 -22.05 -3.76 7.30
CA THR A 349 -20.76 -4.07 7.94
C THR A 349 -20.62 -3.42 9.32
N GLU A 350 -21.67 -2.78 9.84
CA GLU A 350 -21.69 -2.16 11.16
C GLU A 350 -21.73 -3.24 12.26
N LEU A 351 -20.69 -3.30 13.10
CA LEU A 351 -20.54 -4.33 14.13
C LEU A 351 -21.66 -4.33 15.17
N LYS A 352 -22.30 -3.18 15.40
CA LYS A 352 -23.43 -3.03 16.32
C LYS A 352 -24.68 -3.79 15.84
N LYS A 353 -24.89 -3.84 14.52
CA LYS A 353 -26.10 -4.41 13.90
C LYS A 353 -25.99 -5.92 13.66
N LEU A 354 -24.76 -6.44 13.66
CA LEU A 354 -24.46 -7.85 13.40
C LEU A 354 -24.50 -8.68 14.70
N GLY A 355 -24.65 -9.99 14.56
CA GLY A 355 -24.63 -10.92 15.69
C GLY A 355 -25.25 -12.27 15.35
N GLY A 356 -24.64 -13.34 15.88
CA GLY A 356 -25.15 -14.72 15.82
C GLY A 356 -25.15 -15.37 14.44
N LEU A 357 -24.32 -14.88 13.49
CA LEU A 357 -24.31 -15.39 12.12
C LEU A 357 -23.62 -16.74 11.95
N ALA A 358 -22.91 -17.27 12.96
CA ALA A 358 -22.19 -18.55 12.85
C ALA A 358 -23.11 -19.73 12.50
N ARG A 359 -24.37 -19.70 12.96
CA ARG A 359 -25.36 -20.76 12.67
C ARG A 359 -25.94 -20.65 11.26
N GLU A 360 -26.00 -19.45 10.70
CA GLU A 360 -26.58 -19.19 9.38
C GLU A 360 -25.53 -19.27 8.26
N MET A 361 -24.28 -18.90 8.58
CA MET A 361 -23.16 -18.83 7.64
C MET A 361 -21.94 -19.62 8.18
N PRO A 362 -22.06 -20.94 8.40
CA PRO A 362 -21.03 -21.72 9.10
C PRO A 362 -19.69 -21.79 8.36
N TRP A 363 -19.68 -21.81 7.04
CA TRP A 363 -18.45 -21.87 6.24
C TRP A 363 -17.74 -20.52 6.19
N THR A 364 -18.51 -19.43 6.04
CA THR A 364 -17.97 -18.08 6.16
C THR A 364 -17.41 -17.85 7.57
N ALA A 365 -18.11 -18.31 8.62
CA ALA A 365 -17.66 -18.19 10.01
C ALA A 365 -16.39 -19.00 10.27
N PHE A 366 -16.31 -20.25 9.79
CA PHE A 366 -15.12 -21.08 9.90
C PHE A 366 -13.91 -20.44 9.22
N GLY A 367 -14.08 -20.04 7.96
CA GLY A 367 -13.01 -19.39 7.19
C GLY A 367 -12.53 -18.08 7.83
N PHE A 368 -13.47 -17.24 8.29
CA PHE A 368 -13.16 -16.04 9.07
C PHE A 368 -12.37 -16.39 10.33
N SER A 369 -12.83 -17.36 11.13
CA SER A 369 -12.19 -17.74 12.39
C SER A 369 -10.77 -18.21 12.20
N VAL A 370 -10.51 -19.07 11.21
CA VAL A 370 -9.15 -19.53 10.90
C VAL A 370 -8.26 -18.35 10.50
N CYS A 371 -8.72 -17.49 9.59
CA CYS A 371 -7.93 -16.31 9.20
C CYS A 371 -7.75 -15.29 10.33
N ALA A 372 -8.73 -15.14 11.22
CA ALA A 372 -8.69 -14.25 12.39
C ALA A 372 -7.72 -14.78 13.46
N LEU A 373 -7.67 -16.09 13.68
CA LEU A 373 -6.69 -16.71 14.56
C LEU A 373 -5.28 -16.66 13.94
N ALA A 374 -5.17 -16.81 12.62
CA ALA A 374 -3.90 -16.71 11.90
C ALA A 374 -3.27 -15.33 12.06
N ILE A 375 -3.99 -14.25 11.72
CA ILE A 375 -3.48 -12.86 11.88
C ILE A 375 -3.17 -12.54 13.36
N SER A 376 -3.89 -13.15 14.30
CA SER A 376 -3.67 -12.95 15.74
C SER A 376 -2.42 -13.67 16.26
N GLY A 377 -1.80 -14.55 15.47
CA GLY A 377 -0.62 -15.30 15.87
C GLY A 377 -0.96 -16.47 16.81
N VAL A 378 -2.07 -17.17 16.57
CA VAL A 378 -2.44 -18.36 17.36
C VAL A 378 -1.81 -19.61 16.75
N TRP A 379 -1.09 -20.39 17.56
CA TRP A 379 -0.55 -21.69 17.14
C TRP A 379 -1.68 -22.70 16.86
N PRO A 380 -1.61 -23.56 15.81
CA PRO A 380 -0.49 -23.81 14.89
C PRO A 380 -0.59 -23.08 13.53
N LEU A 381 -1.17 -21.88 13.47
CA LEU A 381 -1.41 -21.20 12.18
C LEU A 381 -0.19 -20.42 11.67
N ASN A 382 -0.15 -20.16 10.36
CA ASN A 382 0.99 -19.51 9.69
C ASN A 382 1.41 -18.16 10.29
N GLY A 383 0.45 -17.37 10.77
CA GLY A 383 0.76 -16.07 11.36
C GLY A 383 1.55 -16.17 12.67
N PHE A 384 1.37 -17.24 13.47
CA PHE A 384 2.22 -17.50 14.64
C PHE A 384 3.68 -17.66 14.20
N VAL A 385 3.92 -18.56 13.24
CA VAL A 385 5.25 -18.86 12.70
C VAL A 385 5.99 -17.60 12.25
N SER A 386 5.37 -16.81 11.37
CA SER A 386 6.01 -15.57 10.89
C SER A 386 6.24 -14.52 11.98
N LYS A 387 5.36 -14.40 12.98
CA LYS A 387 5.53 -13.43 14.07
C LYS A 387 6.62 -13.85 15.04
N GLU A 388 6.71 -15.13 15.38
CA GLU A 388 7.81 -15.65 16.21
C GLU A 388 9.17 -15.36 15.58
N MET A 389 9.31 -15.57 14.26
CA MET A 389 10.54 -15.22 13.54
C MET A 389 10.89 -13.72 13.64
N VAL A 390 9.89 -12.84 13.53
CA VAL A 390 10.08 -11.39 13.70
C VAL A 390 10.43 -11.03 15.14
N PHE A 391 9.82 -11.66 16.15
CA PHE A 391 10.16 -11.44 17.56
C PHE A 391 11.58 -11.87 17.88
N HIS A 392 11.99 -13.06 17.42
CA HIS A 392 13.35 -13.55 17.55
C HIS A 392 14.35 -12.59 16.90
N GLY A 393 14.12 -12.22 15.63
CA GLY A 393 14.97 -11.24 14.95
C GLY A 393 15.03 -9.91 15.69
N ALA A 394 13.91 -9.40 16.21
CA ALA A 394 13.90 -8.14 16.95
C ALA A 394 14.67 -8.22 18.27
N LEU A 395 14.62 -9.35 18.98
CA LEU A 395 15.42 -9.54 20.21
C LEU A 395 16.91 -9.68 19.91
N GLU A 396 17.27 -10.40 18.84
CA GLU A 396 18.67 -10.59 18.42
C GLU A 396 19.35 -9.27 18.00
N THR A 397 18.59 -8.22 17.65
CA THR A 397 19.17 -6.88 17.41
C THR A 397 19.81 -6.26 18.65
N GLY A 398 19.51 -6.76 19.86
CA GLY A 398 19.91 -6.14 21.13
C GLY A 398 19.00 -4.99 21.58
N TYR A 399 17.98 -4.63 20.81
CA TYR A 399 17.01 -3.58 21.13
C TYR A 399 15.62 -4.17 21.45
N PRO A 400 15.41 -4.71 22.68
CA PRO A 400 14.19 -5.45 23.02
C PRO A 400 12.90 -4.62 22.93
N ILE A 401 13.01 -3.29 22.95
CA ILE A 401 11.86 -2.38 22.79
C ILE A 401 11.05 -2.65 21.51
N PHE A 402 11.71 -3.09 20.44
CA PHE A 402 11.07 -3.42 19.17
C PHE A 402 10.26 -4.71 19.25
N ALA A 403 10.76 -5.73 19.94
CA ALA A 403 10.02 -6.94 20.23
C ALA A 403 8.82 -6.66 21.16
N ILE A 404 9.01 -5.81 22.18
CA ILE A 404 7.94 -5.37 23.08
C ILE A 404 6.84 -4.65 22.31
N ALA A 405 7.18 -3.71 21.42
CA ALA A 405 6.19 -3.02 20.58
C ALA A 405 5.41 -4.02 19.69
N ALA A 406 6.10 -5.02 19.14
CA ALA A 406 5.50 -6.06 18.32
C ALA A 406 4.57 -6.99 19.14
N TRP A 407 4.92 -7.34 20.37
CA TRP A 407 4.05 -8.10 21.29
C TRP A 407 2.82 -7.30 21.74
N VAL A 408 3.00 -6.01 22.05
CA VAL A 408 1.88 -5.09 22.31
C VAL A 408 0.91 -5.07 21.12
N GLY A 409 1.45 -5.00 19.90
CA GLY A 409 0.69 -5.17 18.67
C GLY A 409 -0.11 -6.48 18.62
N ALA A 410 0.47 -7.59 19.05
CA ALA A 410 -0.14 -8.91 18.99
C ALA A 410 -1.31 -9.03 19.99
N ILE A 411 -1.14 -8.52 21.21
CA ILE A 411 -2.20 -8.46 22.23
C ILE A 411 -3.44 -7.76 21.66
N PHE A 412 -3.25 -6.54 21.14
CA PHE A 412 -4.37 -5.74 20.67
C PHE A 412 -4.93 -6.22 19.33
N THR A 413 -4.13 -6.90 18.51
CA THR A 413 -4.62 -7.60 17.32
C THR A 413 -5.62 -8.67 17.73
N PHE A 414 -5.25 -9.57 18.64
CA PHE A 414 -6.12 -10.66 19.07
C PHE A 414 -7.38 -10.14 19.79
N ALA A 415 -7.24 -9.16 20.69
CA ALA A 415 -8.38 -8.53 21.36
C ALA A 415 -9.38 -7.92 20.35
N SER A 416 -8.89 -7.30 19.28
CA SER A 416 -9.74 -6.74 18.22
C SER A 416 -10.44 -7.81 17.38
N PHE A 417 -9.79 -8.94 17.11
CA PHE A 417 -10.42 -10.06 16.40
C PHE A 417 -11.40 -10.85 17.27
N LEU A 418 -11.17 -10.94 18.59
CA LEU A 418 -12.16 -11.43 19.55
C LEU A 418 -13.39 -10.53 19.54
N LYS A 419 -13.22 -9.21 19.55
CA LYS A 419 -14.31 -8.24 19.38
C LYS A 419 -15.07 -8.48 18.09
N ALA A 420 -14.38 -8.49 16.94
CA ALA A 420 -15.02 -8.65 15.63
C ALA A 420 -15.74 -10.00 15.49
N GLY A 421 -15.10 -11.11 15.86
CA GLY A 421 -15.71 -12.45 15.80
C GLY A 421 -16.89 -12.60 16.73
N HIS A 422 -16.80 -12.07 17.95
CA HIS A 422 -17.90 -12.05 18.90
C HIS A 422 -19.07 -11.20 18.40
N SER A 423 -18.80 -10.01 17.85
CA SER A 423 -19.84 -9.14 17.29
C SER A 423 -20.54 -9.75 16.08
N VAL A 424 -19.82 -10.40 15.16
CA VAL A 424 -20.41 -10.84 13.89
C VAL A 424 -21.00 -12.25 13.99
N PHE A 425 -20.26 -13.19 14.57
CA PHE A 425 -20.56 -14.62 14.45
C PHE A 425 -21.03 -15.27 15.76
N PHE A 426 -20.33 -15.01 16.86
CA PHE A 426 -20.48 -15.79 18.10
C PHE A 426 -21.35 -15.14 19.18
N GLY A 427 -21.79 -13.90 18.96
CA GLY A 427 -22.70 -13.18 19.86
C GLY A 427 -24.16 -13.62 19.69
N PRO A 428 -25.09 -13.01 20.47
CA PRO A 428 -26.52 -13.25 20.30
C PRO A 428 -26.98 -12.85 18.89
N ARG A 429 -27.99 -13.55 18.36
CA ARG A 429 -28.54 -13.26 17.04
C ARG A 429 -29.22 -11.89 17.03
N SER A 430 -28.72 -10.98 16.20
CA SER A 430 -29.29 -9.63 16.05
C SER A 430 -30.63 -9.63 15.30
N THR A 431 -31.59 -8.81 15.74
CA THR A 431 -32.86 -8.60 15.03
C THR A 431 -32.79 -7.49 13.96
N GLU A 432 -31.70 -6.71 13.92
CA GLU A 432 -31.54 -5.60 12.97
C GLU A 432 -31.13 -6.05 11.55
N VAL A 433 -30.74 -7.32 11.38
CA VAL A 433 -30.38 -7.90 10.08
C VAL A 433 -31.24 -9.11 9.78
N PRO A 434 -31.66 -9.30 8.50
CA PRO A 434 -32.58 -10.37 8.13
C PRO A 434 -32.00 -11.74 8.43
N LYS A 435 -32.86 -12.77 8.54
CA LYS A 435 -32.40 -14.16 8.56
C LYS A 435 -31.69 -14.48 7.25
N THR A 436 -30.48 -15.01 7.34
CA THR A 436 -29.61 -15.27 6.20
C THR A 436 -29.27 -16.75 6.07
N LYS A 437 -28.48 -17.06 5.04
CA LYS A 437 -27.82 -18.35 4.83
C LYS A 437 -26.40 -18.07 4.30
N ASP A 438 -25.52 -19.05 4.35
CA ASP A 438 -24.18 -18.89 3.78
C ASP A 438 -24.23 -18.46 2.30
N SER A 439 -23.20 -17.76 1.85
CA SER A 439 -23.09 -17.26 0.48
C SER A 439 -22.91 -18.40 -0.52
N GLU A 440 -23.07 -18.10 -1.81
CA GLU A 440 -22.88 -19.07 -2.88
C GLU A 440 -21.43 -19.59 -2.91
N TRP A 441 -21.22 -20.82 -3.39
CA TRP A 441 -19.91 -21.48 -3.39
C TRP A 441 -18.76 -20.66 -4.00
N PRO A 442 -18.91 -19.90 -5.11
CA PRO A 442 -17.82 -19.07 -5.62
C PRO A 442 -17.37 -17.96 -4.65
N ILE A 443 -18.23 -17.54 -3.71
CA ILE A 443 -17.88 -16.59 -2.64
C ILE A 443 -17.19 -17.31 -1.48
N VAL A 444 -17.70 -18.47 -1.07
CA VAL A 444 -17.23 -19.22 0.10
C VAL A 444 -15.92 -19.98 -0.17
N LEU A 445 -15.78 -20.57 -1.36
CA LEU A 445 -14.65 -21.43 -1.72
C LEU A 445 -13.29 -20.70 -1.61
N PRO A 446 -13.12 -19.46 -2.14
CA PRO A 446 -11.90 -18.68 -1.90
C PRO A 446 -11.56 -18.47 -0.43
N ILE A 447 -12.56 -18.22 0.41
CA ILE A 447 -12.37 -18.02 1.86
C ILE A 447 -11.84 -19.32 2.49
N LEU A 448 -12.43 -20.47 2.15
CA LEU A 448 -12.02 -21.77 2.66
C LEU A 448 -10.63 -22.17 2.17
N ILE A 449 -10.29 -21.92 0.90
CA ILE A 449 -8.95 -22.18 0.36
C ILE A 449 -7.92 -21.37 1.14
N LEU A 450 -8.17 -20.09 1.39
CA LEU A 450 -7.26 -19.23 2.15
C LEU A 450 -7.12 -19.67 3.61
N ALA A 451 -8.21 -20.12 4.24
CA ALA A 451 -8.20 -20.69 5.58
C ALA A 451 -7.35 -21.98 5.64
N VAL A 452 -7.54 -22.89 4.68
CA VAL A 452 -6.73 -24.12 4.57
C VAL A 452 -5.26 -23.78 4.36
N LEU A 453 -4.93 -22.83 3.47
CA LEU A 453 -3.55 -22.39 3.27
C LEU A 453 -2.93 -21.81 4.56
N CYS A 454 -3.69 -21.08 5.38
CA CYS A 454 -3.21 -20.59 6.68
C CYS A 454 -2.88 -21.73 7.65
N ILE A 455 -3.65 -22.81 7.63
CA ILE A 455 -3.39 -24.03 8.42
C ILE A 455 -2.16 -24.76 7.86
N THR A 456 -2.13 -25.00 6.54
CA THR A 456 -1.04 -25.74 5.89
C THR A 456 0.30 -25.03 6.07
N PHE A 457 0.37 -23.72 5.88
CA PHE A 457 1.62 -22.95 6.03
C PHE A 457 2.06 -22.81 7.50
N GLY A 458 1.16 -23.04 8.46
CA GLY A 458 1.49 -23.06 9.88
C GLY A 458 1.99 -24.43 10.35
N VAL A 459 1.18 -25.48 10.10
CA VAL A 459 1.46 -26.86 10.50
C VAL A 459 2.64 -27.43 9.71
N TYR A 460 2.70 -27.20 8.40
CA TYR A 460 3.78 -27.63 7.53
C TYR A 460 4.69 -26.45 7.12
N ASN A 461 5.11 -25.65 8.11
CA ASN A 461 5.90 -24.43 7.88
C ASN A 461 7.24 -24.65 7.13
N LYS A 462 7.83 -25.85 7.20
CA LYS A 462 9.01 -26.23 6.40
C LYS A 462 8.77 -26.03 4.90
N LEU A 463 7.57 -26.38 4.41
CA LEU A 463 7.25 -26.28 2.99
C LEU A 463 7.43 -24.85 2.45
N PRO A 464 6.77 -23.81 3.01
CA PRO A 464 6.98 -22.46 2.52
C PRO A 464 8.35 -21.89 2.92
N LEU A 465 8.90 -22.25 4.08
CA LEU A 465 10.18 -21.70 4.52
C LEU A 465 11.35 -22.18 3.65
N GLU A 466 11.43 -23.48 3.36
CA GLU A 466 12.52 -24.06 2.57
C GLU A 466 12.39 -23.74 1.08
N ASN A 467 11.17 -23.79 0.52
CA ASN A 467 10.97 -23.62 -0.93
C ASN A 467 10.83 -22.16 -1.36
N PHE A 468 10.31 -21.27 -0.50
CA PHE A 468 10.04 -19.87 -0.87
C PHE A 468 10.92 -18.87 -0.14
N ILE A 469 11.16 -19.03 1.16
CA ILE A 469 11.78 -17.98 1.97
C ILE A 469 13.31 -18.12 2.05
N GLN A 470 13.82 -19.30 2.38
CA GLN A 470 15.26 -19.58 2.45
C GLN A 470 16.03 -19.17 1.18
N PRO A 471 15.54 -19.45 -0.05
CA PRO A 471 16.24 -19.06 -1.27
C PRO A 471 16.37 -17.54 -1.43
N VAL A 472 15.46 -16.76 -0.84
CA VAL A 472 15.48 -15.28 -0.91
C VAL A 472 16.51 -14.71 0.04
N VAL A 473 16.69 -15.32 1.21
CA VAL A 473 17.63 -14.85 2.25
C VAL A 473 18.97 -15.59 2.23
N ALA A 474 19.18 -16.52 1.29
CA ALA A 474 20.40 -17.32 1.19
C ALA A 474 21.67 -16.46 1.06
N GLY A 475 21.60 -15.31 0.40
CA GLY A 475 22.72 -14.37 0.29
C GLY A 475 23.10 -13.65 1.60
N GLN A 476 22.28 -13.80 2.66
CA GLN A 476 22.52 -13.24 3.99
C GLN A 476 23.15 -14.25 4.96
N ALA A 477 23.32 -15.52 4.54
CA ALA A 477 24.00 -16.53 5.35
C ALA A 477 25.52 -16.40 5.23
N GLU A 478 26.26 -16.68 6.31
CA GLU A 478 27.71 -16.85 6.21
C GLU A 478 28.05 -18.06 5.32
N PRO A 479 29.12 -18.01 4.51
CA PRO A 479 29.53 -19.14 3.67
C PRO A 479 29.69 -20.43 4.50
N GLY A 480 28.88 -21.45 4.19
CA GLY A 480 28.91 -22.74 4.88
C GLY A 480 27.90 -22.91 6.02
N GLN A 481 27.18 -21.85 6.43
CA GLN A 481 26.06 -21.98 7.37
C GLN A 481 24.74 -22.28 6.63
N HIS A 482 24.03 -23.31 7.10
CA HIS A 482 22.66 -23.58 6.65
C HIS A 482 21.67 -22.85 7.57
N LEU A 483 20.86 -21.95 7.01
CA LEU A 483 19.81 -21.25 7.77
C LEU A 483 18.65 -22.20 8.07
N ASP A 484 18.68 -22.86 9.23
CA ASP A 484 17.52 -23.63 9.72
C ASP A 484 16.62 -22.75 10.59
N PHE A 485 15.52 -22.29 9.98
CA PHE A 485 14.51 -21.50 10.68
C PHE A 485 13.55 -22.34 11.52
N THR A 486 13.63 -23.67 11.46
CA THR A 486 12.63 -24.58 12.02
C THR A 486 13.04 -25.30 13.29
N ALA A 487 14.34 -25.53 13.51
CA ALA A 487 14.81 -26.30 14.67
C ALA A 487 14.90 -25.51 15.99
N GLY A 488 14.86 -24.18 15.98
CA GLY A 488 15.04 -23.33 17.17
C GLY A 488 13.91 -22.34 17.43
N ALA A 489 13.81 -21.31 16.59
CA ALA A 489 12.91 -20.17 16.77
C ALA A 489 11.40 -20.51 16.75
N LEU A 490 11.03 -21.69 16.24
CA LEU A 490 9.64 -22.14 16.15
C LEU A 490 9.26 -23.18 17.21
N ASN A 491 10.18 -23.50 18.13
CA ASN A 491 9.89 -24.40 19.23
C ASN A 491 8.95 -23.71 20.23
N LEU A 492 7.82 -24.36 20.53
CA LEU A 492 6.80 -23.87 21.48
C LEU A 492 7.32 -23.68 22.91
N PHE A 493 8.42 -24.34 23.26
CA PHE A 493 8.99 -24.30 24.60
C PHE A 493 10.06 -23.21 24.77
N THR A 494 10.22 -22.30 23.81
CA THR A 494 11.09 -21.14 23.97
C THR A 494 10.46 -20.08 24.88
N PRO A 495 11.26 -19.25 25.57
CA PRO A 495 10.74 -18.11 26.32
C PRO A 495 9.94 -17.14 25.45
N VAL A 496 10.32 -16.96 24.19
CA VAL A 496 9.64 -16.09 23.21
C VAL A 496 8.22 -16.59 22.95
N ALA A 497 8.06 -17.88 22.65
CA ALA A 497 6.75 -18.50 22.48
C ALA A 497 5.90 -18.41 23.76
N GLY A 498 6.52 -18.56 24.94
CA GLY A 498 5.87 -18.35 26.23
C GLY A 498 5.31 -16.93 26.42
N VAL A 499 6.07 -15.90 26.03
CA VAL A 499 5.59 -14.50 26.04
C VAL A 499 4.44 -14.31 25.04
N SER A 500 4.52 -14.92 23.86
CA SER A 500 3.45 -14.86 22.86
C SER A 500 2.16 -15.52 23.36
N LEU A 501 2.23 -16.67 24.04
CA LEU A 501 1.09 -17.30 24.69
C LEU A 501 0.50 -16.41 25.80
N LEU A 502 1.36 -15.80 26.62
CA LEU A 502 0.93 -14.84 27.64
C LEU A 502 0.21 -13.64 27.01
N CYS A 503 0.70 -13.12 25.87
CA CYS A 503 0.04 -12.05 25.13
C CYS A 503 -1.38 -12.44 24.69
N LEU A 504 -1.59 -13.67 24.23
CA LEU A 504 -2.91 -14.17 23.86
C LEU A 504 -3.86 -14.27 25.07
N LEU A 505 -3.35 -14.70 26.23
CA LEU A 505 -4.12 -14.73 27.48
C LEU A 505 -4.49 -13.33 27.97
N ILE A 506 -3.56 -12.37 27.89
CA ILE A 506 -3.82 -10.97 28.22
C ILE A 506 -4.92 -10.41 27.31
N ALA A 507 -4.83 -10.63 26.00
CA ALA A 507 -5.83 -10.18 25.04
C ALA A 507 -7.23 -10.77 25.30
N LEU A 508 -7.29 -12.04 25.67
CA LEU A 508 -8.53 -12.71 26.08
C LEU A 508 -9.10 -12.07 27.36
N GLY A 509 -8.26 -11.83 28.37
CA GLY A 509 -8.63 -11.11 29.58
C GLY A 509 -9.15 -9.69 29.30
N LEU A 510 -8.48 -8.94 28.43
CA LEU A 510 -8.90 -7.59 28.00
C LEU A 510 -10.27 -7.61 27.32
N HIS A 511 -10.51 -8.58 26.44
CA HIS A 511 -11.81 -8.73 25.77
C HIS A 511 -12.93 -9.05 26.77
N PHE A 512 -12.73 -10.00 27.69
CA PHE A 512 -13.73 -10.33 28.71
C PHE A 512 -13.99 -9.17 29.68
N TYR A 513 -12.93 -8.50 30.13
CA TYR A 513 -13.04 -7.30 30.96
C TYR A 513 -13.85 -6.21 30.26
N GLY A 514 -13.52 -5.92 29.01
CA GLY A 514 -14.19 -4.88 28.26
C GLY A 514 -15.61 -5.23 27.85
N TRP A 515 -15.89 -6.49 27.53
CA TRP A 515 -17.23 -6.99 27.29
C TRP A 515 -18.13 -6.83 28.53
N ASN A 516 -17.62 -7.17 29.72
CA ASN A 516 -18.35 -7.00 30.98
C ASN A 516 -18.64 -5.53 31.30
N ARG A 517 -17.64 -4.64 31.13
CA ARG A 517 -17.80 -3.19 31.34
C ARG A 517 -18.71 -2.53 30.30
N GLY A 518 -18.69 -3.00 29.06
CA GLY A 518 -19.53 -2.52 27.96
C GLY A 518 -20.98 -3.00 28.00
N GLY A 519 -21.47 -3.48 29.14
CA GLY A 519 -22.85 -3.96 29.31
C GLY A 519 -23.14 -5.23 28.51
N LYS A 520 -22.16 -6.14 28.40
CA LYS A 520 -22.24 -7.39 27.62
C LYS A 520 -22.49 -7.20 26.12
N LYS A 521 -22.13 -6.04 25.56
CA LYS A 521 -22.19 -5.77 24.13
C LYS A 521 -20.84 -6.02 23.48
N ALA A 522 -20.74 -7.04 22.64
CA ALA A 522 -19.48 -7.46 22.02
C ALA A 522 -18.78 -6.32 21.25
N TYR A 523 -19.54 -5.47 20.54
CA TYR A 523 -18.96 -4.38 19.75
C TYR A 523 -18.35 -3.25 20.61
N LEU A 524 -18.64 -3.22 21.92
CA LEU A 524 -18.06 -2.31 22.90
C LEU A 524 -16.91 -2.94 23.71
N ALA A 525 -16.50 -4.17 23.40
CA ALA A 525 -15.50 -4.90 24.20
C ALA A 525 -14.12 -4.21 24.24
N SER A 526 -13.83 -3.30 23.31
CA SER A 526 -12.60 -2.49 23.30
C SER A 526 -12.77 -1.08 23.87
N GLU A 527 -13.99 -0.63 24.21
CA GLU A 527 -14.24 0.74 24.68
C GLU A 527 -13.48 1.12 25.96
N PRO A 528 -13.28 0.24 26.95
CA PRO A 528 -12.47 0.63 28.12
C PRO A 528 -11.02 1.00 27.77
N ILE A 529 -10.47 0.45 26.67
CA ILE A 529 -9.15 0.80 26.16
C ILE A 529 -9.15 2.23 25.57
N HIS A 530 -10.30 2.69 25.05
CA HIS A 530 -10.48 4.05 24.55
C HIS A 530 -10.24 5.12 25.62
N HIS A 531 -10.58 4.80 26.88
CA HIS A 531 -10.54 5.75 27.99
C HIS A 531 -9.22 5.76 28.77
N LEU A 532 -8.23 4.95 28.38
CA LEU A 532 -6.92 4.95 29.05
C LEU A 532 -6.20 6.30 28.86
N PRO A 533 -5.50 6.81 29.89
CA PRO A 533 -4.68 8.02 29.76
C PRO A 533 -3.63 7.80 28.66
N VAL A 534 -3.34 8.82 27.85
CA VAL A 534 -2.59 8.76 26.58
C VAL A 534 -3.40 8.26 25.38
N LEU A 535 -4.02 7.09 25.46
CA LEU A 535 -4.76 6.53 24.32
C LEU A 535 -5.94 7.41 23.91
N ARG A 536 -6.69 7.95 24.88
CA ARG A 536 -7.76 8.91 24.59
C ARG A 536 -7.28 10.10 23.77
N GLN A 537 -6.13 10.69 24.11
CA GLN A 537 -5.58 11.83 23.37
C GLN A 537 -5.17 11.44 21.96
N LEU A 538 -4.55 10.27 21.77
CA LEU A 538 -4.21 9.74 20.45
C LEU A 538 -5.47 9.50 19.59
N TYR A 539 -6.55 9.02 20.20
CA TYR A 539 -7.83 8.85 19.53
C TYR A 539 -8.47 10.18 19.16
N ASP A 540 -8.53 11.15 20.08
CA ASP A 540 -9.05 12.49 19.83
C ASP A 540 -8.28 13.17 18.66
N LEU A 541 -6.95 13.03 18.64
CA LEU A 541 -6.11 13.51 17.53
C LEU A 541 -6.42 12.79 16.20
N SER A 542 -6.66 11.49 16.24
CA SER A 542 -7.00 10.72 15.03
C SER A 542 -8.39 11.05 14.52
N GLU A 543 -9.37 11.23 15.39
CA GLU A 543 -10.72 11.71 15.03
C GLU A 543 -10.67 13.11 14.41
N ALA A 544 -9.78 13.97 14.92
CA ALA A 544 -9.45 15.28 14.32
C ALA A 544 -8.66 15.19 13.00
N ARG A 545 -8.40 13.98 12.49
CA ARG A 545 -7.60 13.69 11.29
C ARG A 545 -6.20 14.31 11.34
N PHE A 546 -5.60 14.39 12.53
CA PHE A 546 -4.26 14.94 12.70
C PHE A 546 -3.20 14.10 11.97
N PHE A 547 -3.29 12.77 12.07
CA PHE A 547 -2.39 11.83 11.41
C PHE A 547 -2.69 11.62 9.91
N ASP A 548 -3.65 12.36 9.35
CA ASP A 548 -4.00 12.29 7.94
C ASP A 548 -3.23 13.32 7.12
N ILE A 549 -2.10 12.89 6.57
CA ILE A 549 -1.19 13.74 5.79
C ILE A 549 -1.89 14.45 4.62
N TYR A 550 -2.94 13.85 4.06
CA TYR A 550 -3.72 14.46 2.99
C TYR A 550 -4.49 15.68 3.51
N GLU A 551 -5.20 15.54 4.63
CA GLU A 551 -5.98 16.64 5.21
C GLU A 551 -5.07 17.75 5.72
N GLN A 552 -3.94 17.40 6.34
CA GLN A 552 -2.95 18.39 6.77
C GLN A 552 -2.32 19.10 5.56
N GLY A 553 -2.00 18.36 4.49
CA GLY A 553 -1.51 18.91 3.23
C GLY A 553 -2.50 19.88 2.58
N VAL A 554 -3.79 19.52 2.52
CA VAL A 554 -4.84 20.40 2.00
C VAL A 554 -4.94 21.70 2.82
N LYS A 555 -4.93 21.61 4.15
CA LYS A 555 -4.95 22.81 5.03
C LYS A 555 -3.73 23.71 4.76
N PHE A 556 -2.55 23.12 4.65
CA PHE A 556 -1.31 23.84 4.33
C PHE A 556 -1.37 24.51 2.96
N LEU A 557 -1.81 23.80 1.92
CA LEU A 557 -1.90 24.33 0.56
C LEU A 557 -2.93 25.47 0.43
N VAL A 558 -4.07 25.37 1.12
CA VAL A 558 -5.05 26.47 1.17
C VAL A 558 -4.46 27.69 1.86
N TRP A 559 -3.72 27.49 2.94
CA TRP A 559 -3.00 28.59 3.62
C TRP A 559 -1.94 29.21 2.71
N LEU A 560 -1.11 28.40 2.04
CA LEU A 560 -0.06 28.86 1.13
C LEU A 560 -0.66 29.60 -0.08
N SER A 561 -1.75 29.08 -0.66
CA SER A 561 -2.47 29.71 -1.76
C SER A 561 -2.96 31.12 -1.39
N LYS A 562 -3.50 31.31 -0.18
CA LYS A 562 -3.90 32.64 0.31
C LYS A 562 -2.70 33.59 0.45
N ILE A 563 -1.54 33.09 0.85
CA ILE A 563 -0.31 33.88 0.94
C ILE A 563 0.17 34.28 -0.45
N LEU A 564 0.30 33.33 -1.37
CA LEU A 564 0.74 33.60 -2.74
C LEU A 564 -0.20 34.58 -3.44
N PHE A 565 -1.51 34.40 -3.29
CA PHE A 565 -2.50 35.33 -3.83
C PHE A 565 -2.33 36.75 -3.24
N LYS A 566 -2.20 36.87 -1.92
CA LYS A 566 -2.13 38.19 -1.28
C LYS A 566 -0.80 38.92 -1.50
N PHE A 567 0.31 38.20 -1.53
CA PHE A 567 1.66 38.78 -1.49
C PHE A 567 2.46 38.62 -2.78
N VAL A 568 2.02 37.79 -3.72
CA VAL A 568 2.66 37.65 -5.04
C VAL A 568 1.73 38.16 -6.11
N ASP A 569 0.53 37.58 -6.22
CA ASP A 569 -0.44 37.89 -7.27
C ASP A 569 -0.91 39.36 -7.18
N ARG A 570 -1.39 39.79 -6.00
CA ARG A 570 -1.90 41.16 -5.82
C ARG A 570 -0.88 42.28 -6.03
N PRO A 571 0.39 42.15 -5.58
CA PRO A 571 1.41 43.13 -5.92
C PRO A 571 1.75 43.17 -7.41
N ILE A 572 1.76 42.02 -8.10
CA ILE A 572 1.96 41.97 -9.55
C ILE A 572 0.81 42.69 -10.26
N ASP A 573 -0.45 42.38 -9.90
CA ASP A 573 -1.64 43.09 -10.41
C ASP A 573 -1.53 44.59 -10.17
N PHE A 574 -1.13 45.01 -8.96
CA PHE A 574 -0.97 46.43 -8.64
C PHE A 574 0.06 47.12 -9.54
N ILE A 575 1.20 46.47 -9.80
CA ILE A 575 2.22 47.03 -10.69
C ILE A 575 1.64 47.19 -12.11
N TYR A 576 1.01 46.15 -12.66
CA TYR A 576 0.45 46.20 -14.01
C TYR A 576 -0.73 47.16 -14.15
N GLU A 577 -1.69 47.12 -13.24
CA GLU A 577 -2.93 47.90 -13.36
C GLU A 577 -2.81 49.33 -12.86
N LYS A 578 -1.95 49.59 -11.86
CA LYS A 578 -1.80 50.93 -11.27
C LYS A 578 -0.53 51.61 -11.72
N VAL A 579 0.63 50.98 -11.58
CA VAL A 579 1.91 51.65 -11.85
C VAL A 579 2.08 51.90 -13.35
N VAL A 580 1.95 50.87 -14.19
CA VAL A 580 2.11 51.00 -15.64
C VAL A 580 1.07 51.97 -16.21
N VAL A 581 -0.20 51.84 -15.81
CA VAL A 581 -1.29 52.74 -16.26
C VAL A 581 -1.06 54.17 -15.80
N SER A 582 -0.63 54.39 -14.55
CA SER A 582 -0.37 55.73 -14.01
C SER A 582 0.79 56.41 -14.74
N ILE A 583 1.90 55.69 -14.98
CA ILE A 583 3.05 56.20 -15.74
C ILE A 583 2.63 56.53 -17.18
N GLY A 584 1.91 55.63 -17.85
CA GLY A 584 1.41 55.88 -19.21
C GLY A 584 0.51 57.11 -19.27
N ARG A 585 -0.39 57.27 -18.29
CA ARG A 585 -1.26 58.45 -18.18
C ARG A 585 -0.47 59.72 -17.92
N PHE A 586 0.54 59.66 -17.05
CA PHE A 586 1.41 60.79 -16.75
C PHE A 586 2.11 61.31 -18.02
N PHE A 587 2.76 60.42 -18.78
CA PHE A 587 3.42 60.80 -20.03
C PHE A 587 2.42 61.29 -21.09
N THR A 588 1.25 60.66 -21.19
CA THR A 588 0.19 61.11 -22.12
C THR A 588 -0.23 62.55 -21.81
N VAL A 589 -0.49 62.87 -20.53
CA VAL A 589 -0.87 64.23 -20.10
C VAL A 589 0.29 65.21 -20.31
N LEU A 590 1.53 64.78 -20.04
CA LEU A 590 2.72 65.60 -20.25
C LEU A 590 2.88 65.99 -21.73
N PHE A 591 2.77 65.02 -22.65
CA PHE A 591 2.87 65.29 -24.10
C PHE A 591 1.69 66.11 -24.63
N GLN A 592 0.48 65.90 -24.12
CA GLN A 592 -0.66 66.75 -24.46
C GLN A 592 -0.40 68.23 -24.10
N LYS A 593 0.20 68.50 -22.94
CA LYS A 593 0.55 69.87 -22.52
C LYS A 593 1.63 70.53 -23.38
N ALA A 594 2.52 69.75 -24.00
CA ALA A 594 3.53 70.27 -24.92
C ALA A 594 2.89 70.86 -26.20
N HIS A 595 1.68 70.43 -26.56
CA HIS A 595 0.90 70.98 -27.66
C HIS A 595 -0.04 72.10 -27.20
N ASN A 596 0.51 73.29 -26.95
CA ASN A 596 -0.24 74.44 -26.43
C ASN A 596 -0.76 75.41 -27.51
N GLY A 597 -0.59 75.09 -28.79
CA GLY A 597 -1.08 75.91 -29.92
C GLY A 597 -0.25 77.16 -30.24
N GLN A 598 0.84 77.43 -29.50
CA GLN A 598 1.71 78.57 -29.77
C GLN A 598 2.80 78.20 -30.79
N TYR A 599 2.76 78.82 -31.97
CA TYR A 599 3.70 78.56 -33.06
C TYR A 599 5.18 78.77 -32.68
N ALA A 600 5.48 79.73 -31.80
CA ALA A 600 6.85 80.00 -31.34
C ALA A 600 7.47 78.78 -30.63
N ASN A 601 6.68 78.07 -29.81
CA ASN A 601 7.15 76.86 -29.13
C ASN A 601 7.43 75.76 -30.15
N TYR A 602 6.56 75.56 -31.13
CA TYR A 602 6.77 74.54 -32.18
C TYR A 602 8.01 74.81 -33.04
N LEU A 603 8.28 76.08 -33.36
CA LEU A 603 9.51 76.46 -34.04
C LEU A 603 10.74 76.17 -33.17
N ALA A 604 10.70 76.49 -31.87
CA ALA A 604 11.77 76.18 -30.93
C ALA A 604 12.03 74.66 -30.80
N TRP A 605 10.97 73.85 -30.69
CA TRP A 605 11.08 72.38 -30.70
C TRP A 605 11.70 71.85 -32.00
N THR A 606 11.34 72.41 -33.15
CA THR A 606 11.87 71.98 -34.45
C THR A 606 13.36 72.31 -34.59
N ILE A 607 13.76 73.52 -34.20
CA ILE A 607 15.17 73.93 -34.22
C ILE A 607 15.98 73.12 -33.21
N GLY A 608 15.47 72.94 -31.99
CA GLY A 608 16.13 72.12 -30.96
C GLY A 608 16.28 70.66 -31.39
N GLY A 609 15.23 70.09 -32.01
CA GLY A 609 15.28 68.76 -32.61
C GLY A 609 16.30 68.65 -33.74
N LEU A 610 16.38 69.65 -34.61
CA LEU A 610 17.37 69.71 -35.69
C LEU A 610 18.80 69.74 -35.12
N ILE A 611 19.06 70.56 -34.09
CA ILE A 611 20.37 70.63 -33.42
C ILE A 611 20.71 69.27 -32.82
N ALA A 612 19.77 68.63 -32.12
CA ALA A 612 19.99 67.30 -31.53
C ALA A 612 20.30 66.24 -32.59
N VAL A 613 19.56 66.23 -33.70
CA VAL A 613 19.80 65.31 -34.82
C VAL A 613 21.16 65.56 -35.46
N VAL A 614 21.50 66.83 -35.73
CA VAL A 614 22.82 67.18 -36.28
C VAL A 614 23.93 66.76 -35.32
N TRP A 615 23.77 67.00 -34.02
CA TRP A 615 24.74 66.57 -33.00
C TRP A 615 24.92 65.05 -33.00
N VAL A 616 23.83 64.28 -33.00
CA VAL A 616 23.88 62.80 -33.07
C VAL A 616 24.52 62.34 -34.37
N ILE A 617 24.20 62.96 -35.51
CA ILE A 617 24.80 62.61 -36.81
C ILE A 617 26.30 62.91 -36.82
N VAL A 618 26.73 64.04 -36.24
CA VAL A 618 28.14 64.40 -36.14
C VAL A 618 28.89 63.41 -35.25
N GLU A 619 28.31 63.00 -34.11
CA GLU A 619 28.89 61.95 -33.26
C GLU A 619 28.97 60.59 -33.97
N LEU A 620 27.99 60.26 -34.82
CA LEU A 620 27.98 59.00 -35.57
C LEU A 620 28.91 59.00 -36.80
N LEU A 621 29.34 60.17 -37.28
CA LEU A 621 30.25 60.33 -38.41
C LEU A 621 31.73 60.49 -37.98
N GLN A 622 31.99 60.65 -36.68
CA GLN A 622 33.31 60.48 -36.07
C GLN A 622 33.57 59.00 -35.79
#